data_AF-A0AAJ4Y982-F1
#
_entry.id   AF-A0AAJ4Y982-F1
#
_cell.length_a   1.000
_cell.length_b   1.000
_cell.length_c   1.000
_cell.angle_alpha   90.00
_cell.angle_beta   90.00
_cell.angle_gamma   90.00
#
_symmetry.space_group_name_H-M   'P 1'
#
loop_
_entity.id
_entity.type
_entity.pdbx_description
1 polymer ?
#
loop_
_entity_poly.entity_id
_entity_poly.type
_entity_poly.pdbx_seq_one_letter_code
_entity_poly.pdbx_strand_id
1 'polypeptide(L)' 'MTTTETPERFKYQPLKGDQRQRLRAEAACDYAAGSSIRAVADHLTEKYGSVSFGLARDLLLEAKVPLRSKTSGLHRPRT' A
#
# COMPACT_ATOMS: atom_id res chain seq x y z
N MET A 1 -13.41 -37.64 -8.21
CA MET A 1 -12.50 -36.48 -8.35
C MET A 1 -13.27 -35.23 -7.98
N THR A 2 -13.11 -34.70 -6.78
CA THR A 2 -13.61 -33.36 -6.40
C THR A 2 -12.90 -32.96 -5.10
N THR A 3 -11.68 -32.47 -5.22
CA THR A 3 -11.01 -31.79 -4.10
C THR A 3 -11.53 -30.35 -4.09
N THR A 4 -12.41 -30.05 -3.15
CA THR A 4 -12.86 -28.70 -2.84
C THR A 4 -11.68 -27.94 -2.24
N GLU A 5 -10.92 -27.26 -3.09
CA GLU A 5 -9.87 -26.33 -2.67
C GLU A 5 -10.55 -25.14 -1.98
N THR A 6 -10.61 -25.22 -0.66
CA THR A 6 -10.97 -24.09 0.19
C THR A 6 -9.89 -23.03 -0.05
N PRO A 7 -10.21 -21.79 -0.45
CA PRO A 7 -9.18 -20.79 -0.64
C PRO A 7 -8.50 -20.58 0.71
N GLU A 8 -7.23 -20.98 0.82
CA GLU A 8 -6.42 -20.73 2.01
C GLU A 8 -6.55 -19.25 2.32
N ARG A 9 -7.22 -18.93 3.43
CA ARG A 9 -7.20 -17.59 3.99
C ARG A 9 -5.73 -17.29 4.25
N PHE A 10 -5.12 -16.50 3.37
CA PHE A 10 -3.75 -16.01 3.51
C PHE A 10 -3.59 -15.56 4.96
N LYS A 11 -2.89 -16.38 5.75
CA LYS A 11 -2.62 -16.08 7.15
C LYS A 11 -1.89 -14.75 7.14
N TYR A 12 -2.50 -13.73 7.75
CA TYR A 12 -1.91 -12.41 7.88
C TYR A 12 -0.61 -12.57 8.68
N GLN A 13 0.50 -12.73 7.98
CA GLN A 13 1.82 -12.75 8.61
C GLN A 13 2.23 -11.28 8.76
N PRO A 14 2.42 -10.78 10.00
CA PRO A 14 2.97 -9.46 10.18
C PRO A 14 4.36 -9.45 9.53
N LEU A 15 4.52 -8.65 8.47
CA LEU A 15 5.82 -8.36 7.85
C LEU A 15 6.71 -7.75 8.93
N LYS A 16 7.61 -8.56 9.52
CA LYS A 16 8.54 -8.15 10.58
C LYS A 16 9.94 -7.96 9.99
N GLY A 17 10.66 -6.94 10.46
CA GLY A 17 12.08 -6.71 10.14
C GLY A 17 12.34 -6.10 8.75
N ASP A 18 13.42 -6.54 8.12
CA ASP A 18 13.97 -5.99 6.86
C ASP A 18 12.97 -5.93 5.71
N GLN A 19 12.05 -6.89 5.64
CA GLN A 19 11.05 -6.95 4.56
C GLN A 19 10.09 -5.76 4.61
N ARG A 20 9.63 -5.35 5.81
CA ARG A 20 8.78 -4.15 5.96
C ARG A 20 9.56 -2.88 5.63
N GLN A 21 10.85 -2.85 5.97
CA GLN A 21 11.71 -1.71 5.68
C GLN A 21 11.96 -1.55 4.17
N ARG A 22 12.14 -2.66 3.44
CA ARG A 22 12.22 -2.68 1.97
C ARG A 22 10.92 -2.23 1.32
N LEU A 23 9.79 -2.81 1.73
CA LEU A 23 8.46 -2.43 1.27
C LEU A 23 8.19 -0.93 1.47
N ARG A 24 8.59 -0.39 2.63
CA ARG A 24 8.48 1.04 2.95
C ARG A 24 9.34 1.89 2.02
N ALA A 25 10.59 1.49 1.79
CA ALA A 25 11.51 2.23 0.93
C ALA A 25 11.06 2.24 -0.53
N GLU A 26 10.61 1.10 -1.07
CA GLU A 26 10.04 1.02 -2.42
C GLU A 26 8.74 1.80 -2.54
N ALA A 27 7.81 1.65 -1.58
CA ALA A 27 6.58 2.43 -1.56
C ALA A 27 6.87 3.94 -1.64
N ALA A 28 7.82 4.41 -0.82
CA ALA A 28 8.24 5.80 -0.80
C ALA A 28 8.88 6.25 -2.12
N CYS A 29 9.72 5.41 -2.72
CA CYS A 29 10.36 5.68 -4.00
C CYS A 29 9.33 5.84 -5.13
N ASP A 30 8.41 4.87 -5.25
CA ASP A 30 7.36 4.89 -6.28
C ASP A 30 6.43 6.09 -6.13
N TYR A 31 6.05 6.41 -4.90
CA TYR A 31 5.20 7.56 -4.61
C TYR A 31 5.92 8.90 -4.87
N ALA A 32 7.22 8.98 -4.53
CA ALA A 32 8.04 10.15 -4.82
C ALA A 32 8.26 10.34 -6.33
N ALA A 33 8.27 9.26 -7.11
CA ALA A 33 8.27 9.30 -8.58
C ALA A 33 6.94 9.80 -9.18
N GLY A 34 5.91 10.01 -8.35
CA GLY A 34 4.60 10.53 -8.77
C GLY A 34 3.52 9.47 -8.92
N SER A 35 3.80 8.22 -8.57
CA SER A 35 2.81 7.13 -8.63
C SER A 35 1.69 7.32 -7.61
N SER A 36 0.49 6.90 -7.98
CA SER A 36 -0.64 6.87 -7.04
C SER A 36 -0.48 5.75 -6.01
N ILE A 37 -1.10 5.87 -4.83
CA ILE A 37 -1.07 4.81 -3.79
C ILE A 37 -1.57 3.46 -4.33
N ARG A 38 -2.51 3.46 -5.29
CA ARG A 38 -2.96 2.22 -5.96
C ARG A 38 -1.85 1.61 -6.81
N ALA A 39 -1.20 2.41 -7.64
CA ALA A 39 -0.07 1.94 -8.45
C ALA A 39 1.08 1.42 -7.57
N VAL A 40 1.33 2.06 -6.43
CA VAL A 40 2.27 1.55 -5.42
C VAL A 40 1.82 0.19 -4.90
N ALA A 41 0.55 0.03 -4.51
CA ALA A 41 0.02 -1.24 -4.05
C ALA A 41 0.10 -2.35 -5.11
N ASP A 42 -0.15 -2.03 -6.37
CA ASP A 42 -0.06 -2.96 -7.50
C ASP A 42 1.39 -3.40 -7.73
N HIS A 43 2.35 -2.46 -7.76
CA HIS A 43 3.77 -2.77 -7.92
C HIS A 43 4.33 -3.59 -6.73
N LEU A 44 3.93 -3.27 -5.50
CA LEU A 44 4.28 -4.07 -4.33
C LEU A 44 3.62 -5.46 -4.39
N THR A 45 2.42 -5.56 -4.95
CA THR A 45 1.72 -6.83 -5.14
C THR A 45 2.45 -7.75 -6.12
N GLU A 46 2.95 -7.19 -7.22
CA GLU A 46 3.74 -7.94 -8.21
C GLU A 46 5.05 -8.49 -7.63
N LYS A 47 5.72 -7.73 -6.76
CA LYS A 47 7.03 -8.12 -6.19
C LYS A 47 6.95 -8.98 -4.93
N TYR A 48 5.99 -8.72 -4.05
CA TYR A 48 5.96 -9.30 -2.70
C TYR A 48 4.68 -10.09 -2.40
N GLY A 49 3.75 -10.17 -3.35
CA GLY A 49 2.43 -10.79 -3.17
C GLY A 49 1.40 -9.79 -2.66
N SER A 50 0.14 -10.24 -2.55
CA SER A 50 -1.04 -9.39 -2.30
C SER A 50 -0.83 -8.28 -1.26
N VAL A 51 -0.66 -7.04 -1.72
CA VAL A 51 -0.55 -5.83 -0.91
C VAL A 51 -1.81 -5.01 -1.11
N SER A 52 -2.55 -4.79 -0.04
CA SER A 52 -3.77 -3.99 -0.10
C SER A 52 -3.44 -2.50 -0.17
N PHE A 53 -4.37 -1.71 -0.71
CA PHE A 53 -4.30 -0.24 -0.66
C PHE A 53 -4.07 0.30 0.75
N GLY A 54 -4.73 -0.30 1.76
CA GLY A 54 -4.56 0.09 3.16
C GLY A 54 -3.13 -0.11 3.64
N LEU A 55 -2.53 -1.26 3.32
CA LEU A 55 -1.14 -1.55 3.66
C LEU A 55 -0.17 -0.60 2.94
N ALA A 56 -0.37 -0.33 1.65
CA ALA A 56 0.47 0.63 0.92
C ALA A 56 0.38 2.05 1.51
N ARG A 57 -0.82 2.49 1.91
CA ARG A 57 -1.01 3.76 2.62
C ARG A 57 -0.28 3.78 3.97
N ASP A 58 -0.40 2.71 4.75
CA ASP A 58 0.28 2.61 6.05
C ASP A 58 1.80 2.64 5.89
N LEU A 59 2.35 1.96 4.88
CA LEU A 59 3.78 2.00 4.54
C LEU A 59 4.26 3.41 4.19
N LEU A 60 3.47 4.18 3.43
CA LEU A 60 3.79 5.57 3.08
C LEU A 60 3.72 6.51 4.28
N LEU A 61 2.72 6.34 5.16
CA LEU A 61 2.60 7.08 6.42
C LEU A 61 3.79 6.80 7.33
N GLU A 62 4.15 5.53 7.46
CA GLU A 62 5.34 5.09 8.13
C GLU A 62 6.59 5.73 7.52
N ALA A 63 6.73 5.73 6.19
CA ALA A 63 7.84 6.37 5.48
C ALA A 63 7.94 7.89 5.68
N LYS A 64 6.98 8.52 6.39
CA LYS A 64 6.87 9.97 6.57
C LYS A 64 6.82 10.73 5.23
N VAL A 65 6.29 10.08 4.19
CA VAL A 65 6.14 10.69 2.87
C VAL A 65 4.95 11.64 2.92
N PRO A 66 5.07 12.89 2.42
CA PRO A 66 3.95 13.81 2.36
C PRO A 66 2.92 13.26 1.37
N LEU A 67 1.92 12.57 1.91
CA LEU A 67 0.79 12.12 1.12
C LEU A 67 0.11 13.36 0.55
N ARG A 68 0.02 13.42 -0.77
CA ARG A 68 -0.90 14.31 -1.47
C ARG A 68 -2.31 13.86 -1.12
N SER A 69 -2.77 14.23 0.06
CA SER A 69 -4.18 14.19 0.39
C SER A 69 -4.87 14.95 -0.73
N LYS A 70 -5.88 14.35 -1.37
CA LYS A 70 -6.89 15.09 -2.14
C LYS A 70 -7.75 15.98 -1.21
N THR A 71 -7.13 16.52 -0.18
CA THR A 71 -7.57 17.62 0.65
C THR A 71 -6.69 18.82 0.30
N SER A 72 -6.44 19.03 -1.00
CA SER A 72 -6.41 20.42 -1.47
C SER A 72 -7.79 20.94 -1.11
N GLY A 73 -7.84 21.88 -0.16
CA GLY A 73 -9.06 22.31 0.49
C GLY A 73 -10.18 22.47 -0.52
N LEU A 74 -11.16 21.56 -0.46
CA LEU A 74 -12.52 21.92 -0.83
C LEU A 74 -13.00 22.86 0.28
N HIS A 75 -12.45 24.07 0.28
CA HIS A 75 -13.10 25.23 0.85
C HIS A 75 -14.37 25.36 0.01
N ARG A 76 -15.44 24.65 0.38
CA ARG A 76 -16.78 25.03 -0.04
C ARG A 76 -17.01 26.36 0.66
N PRO A 77 -17.02 27.52 -0.01
CA PRO A 77 -17.63 28.68 0.60
C PRO A 77 -19.07 28.27 0.92
N ARG A 78 -19.44 28.39 2.20
CA ARG A 78 -20.85 28.37 2.59
C ARG A 78 -21.42 29.67 2.03
N THR A 79 -22.10 29.58 0.89
CA THR A 79 -23.05 30.59 0.41
C THR A 79 -24.42 29.95 0.43
#